data_AF-A0A9W6WM35-F1
#
_entry.id   AF-A0A9W6WM35-F1
#
_cell.length_a   1.000
_cell.length_b   1.000
_cell.length_c   1.000
_cell.angle_alpha   90.00
_cell.angle_beta   90.00
_cell.angle_gamma   90.00
#
_symmetry.space_group_name_H-M   'P 1'
#
loop_
_entity.id
_entity.type
_entity.pdbx_description
1 polymer ?
#
loop_
_entity_poly.entity_id
_entity_poly.type
_entity_poly.pdbx_seq_one_letter_code
_entity_poly.pdbx_strand_id
1 'polypeptide(L)'
;MVEIQIFEDQVAKTMNSNPLDPLRLVDATERLSLLQLLNRQLDQLEMTLVSDFQNPMDDFRRLSMLAARLHLLTYTFLDTDRIAKFELNRGKLRAYNAALSLIAHCKEAQERDKYFVRHLPGIYVLTIWQASCIIVKLVHSDDASYLDVGAGRQLYQDAMNLVYKASITKHDMAYRSAAIMKSAWSLFKTLHSQNAMPSKGKVWYDQASTKEEGAATG
;
A
#
# COMPACT_ATOMS: atom_id res chain seq x y z
N MET A 1 6.96 -19.12 -12.85
CA MET A 1 5.70 -18.42 -12.47
C MET A 1 4.94 -19.22 -11.42
N VAL A 2 4.86 -20.54 -11.58
CA VAL A 2 4.25 -21.45 -10.60
C VAL A 2 4.91 -21.33 -9.23
N GLU A 3 6.24 -21.19 -9.18
CA GLU A 3 7.02 -21.06 -7.95
C GLU A 3 6.64 -19.81 -7.14
N ILE A 4 6.40 -18.69 -7.82
CA ILE A 4 5.95 -17.43 -7.17
C ILE A 4 4.55 -17.62 -6.59
N GLN A 5 3.66 -18.29 -7.32
CA GLN A 5 2.29 -18.54 -6.86
C GLN A 5 2.24 -19.55 -5.71
N ILE A 6 3.09 -20.58 -5.72
CA ILE A 6 3.27 -21.49 -4.58
C ILE A 6 3.74 -20.72 -3.36
N PHE A 7 4.68 -19.79 -3.53
CA PHE A 7 5.14 -18.94 -2.44
C PHE A 7 4.00 -18.07 -1.89
N GLU A 8 3.20 -17.41 -2.73
CA GLU A 8 2.05 -16.62 -2.28
C GLU A 8 1.02 -17.46 -1.51
N ASP A 9 0.72 -18.66 -1.98
CA ASP A 9 -0.17 -19.60 -1.27
C ASP A 9 0.43 -20.03 0.08
N GLN A 10 1.74 -20.29 0.14
CA GLN A 10 2.44 -20.57 1.39
C GLN A 10 2.35 -19.39 2.36
N VAL A 11 2.55 -18.15 1.90
CA VAL A 11 2.39 -16.94 2.72
C VAL A 11 0.97 -16.86 3.26
N ALA A 12 -0.04 -17.01 2.41
CA ALA A 12 -1.45 -16.93 2.81
C ALA A 12 -1.79 -17.99 3.87
N LYS A 13 -1.36 -19.24 3.67
CA LYS A 13 -1.60 -20.34 4.64
C LYS A 13 -0.85 -20.12 5.95
N THR A 14 0.40 -19.68 5.89
CA THR A 14 1.24 -19.49 7.08
C THR A 14 0.72 -18.33 7.92
N MET A 15 0.46 -17.18 7.30
CA MET A 15 0.09 -15.94 7.99
C MET A 15 -1.36 -15.92 8.47
N ASN A 16 -2.24 -16.74 7.86
CA ASN A 16 -3.67 -16.84 8.22
C ASN A 16 -4.03 -18.23 8.81
N SER A 17 -3.16 -18.79 9.64
CA SER A 17 -3.30 -20.16 10.18
C SER A 17 -4.07 -20.24 11.49
N ASN A 18 -4.45 -19.13 12.11
CA ASN A 18 -5.09 -19.12 13.43
C ASN A 18 -6.62 -19.11 13.31
N PRO A 19 -7.33 -20.24 13.56
CA PRO A 19 -8.79 -20.26 13.42
C PRO A 19 -9.51 -19.49 14.54
N LEU A 20 -8.83 -19.16 15.65
CA LEU A 20 -9.42 -18.46 16.78
C LEU A 20 -9.44 -16.94 16.62
N ASP A 21 -8.62 -16.41 15.69
CA ASP A 21 -8.61 -14.99 15.36
C ASP A 21 -9.68 -14.67 14.31
N PRO A 22 -10.51 -13.62 14.48
CA PRO A 22 -11.54 -13.24 13.50
C PRO A 22 -11.00 -12.92 12.11
N LEU A 23 -9.75 -12.44 12.02
CA LEU A 23 -9.03 -12.16 10.77
C LEU A 23 -8.16 -13.34 10.34
N ARG A 24 -8.19 -14.44 11.10
CA ARG A 24 -7.35 -15.64 10.99
C ARG A 24 -5.85 -15.43 11.16
N LEU A 25 -5.44 -14.25 11.64
CA LEU A 25 -4.05 -13.86 11.69
C LEU A 25 -3.28 -14.66 12.75
N VAL A 26 -2.06 -15.05 12.40
CA VAL A 26 -1.10 -15.55 13.39
C VAL A 26 -0.87 -14.51 14.47
N ASP A 27 -0.61 -14.97 15.69
CA ASP A 27 -0.35 -14.09 16.82
C ASP A 27 0.78 -13.08 16.51
N ALA A 28 0.61 -11.85 17.00
CA ALA A 28 1.52 -10.75 16.73
C ALA A 28 2.98 -11.05 17.15
N THR A 29 3.19 -11.87 18.18
CA THR A 29 4.52 -12.25 18.66
C THR A 29 5.28 -13.15 17.68
N GLU A 30 4.58 -14.08 17.02
CA GLU A 30 5.18 -15.00 16.04
C GLU A 30 5.24 -14.39 14.64
N ARG A 31 4.29 -13.51 14.32
CA ARG A 31 4.14 -12.88 13.00
C ARG A 31 5.42 -12.21 12.52
N LEU A 32 6.13 -11.50 13.38
CA LEU A 32 7.37 -10.81 13.00
C LEU A 32 8.45 -11.81 12.54
N SER A 33 8.62 -12.91 13.28
CA SER A 33 9.59 -13.96 12.96
C SER A 33 9.23 -14.67 11.66
N LEU A 34 7.95 -14.98 11.46
CA LEU A 34 7.44 -15.59 10.23
C LEU A 34 7.62 -14.66 9.02
N LEU A 35 7.33 -13.37 9.17
CA LEU A 35 7.59 -12.38 8.11
C LEU A 35 9.06 -12.35 7.73
N GLN A 36 9.98 -12.38 8.69
CA GLN A 36 11.42 -12.39 8.40
C GLN A 36 11.83 -13.67 7.66
N LEU A 37 11.31 -14.83 8.07
CA LEU A 37 11.58 -16.11 7.41
C LEU A 37 11.06 -16.12 5.96
N LEU A 38 9.80 -15.73 5.76
CA LEU A 38 9.16 -15.68 4.44
C LEU A 38 9.85 -14.67 3.51
N ASN A 39 10.32 -13.53 4.03
CA ASN A 39 11.10 -12.58 3.23
C ASN A 39 12.41 -13.21 2.74
N ARG A 40 13.14 -13.93 3.60
CA ARG A 40 14.38 -14.62 3.20
C ARG A 40 14.11 -15.69 2.13
N GLN A 41 13.01 -16.43 2.27
CA GLN A 41 12.60 -17.42 1.27
C GLN A 41 12.27 -16.75 -0.07
N LEU A 42 11.59 -15.60 -0.05
CA LEU A 42 11.30 -14.84 -1.26
C LEU A 42 12.58 -14.31 -1.93
N ASP A 43 13.52 -13.80 -1.15
CA ASP A 43 14.80 -13.32 -1.66
C ASP A 43 15.61 -14.46 -2.30
N GLN A 44 15.58 -15.66 -1.70
CA GLN A 44 16.21 -16.86 -2.26
C GLN A 44 15.54 -17.30 -3.57
N LEU A 45 14.21 -17.24 -3.63
CA LEU A 45 13.46 -17.53 -4.86
C LEU A 45 13.81 -16.52 -5.96
N GLU A 46 13.88 -15.24 -5.64
CA GLU A 46 14.29 -14.19 -6.59
C GLU A 46 15.70 -14.44 -7.12
N MET A 47 16.68 -14.73 -6.25
CA MET A 47 18.04 -15.04 -6.69
C MET A 47 18.07 -16.23 -7.65
N THR A 48 17.33 -17.29 -7.32
CA THR A 48 17.24 -18.50 -8.16
C THR A 48 16.69 -18.15 -9.55
N LEU A 49 15.58 -17.42 -9.62
CA LEU A 49 14.94 -17.04 -10.89
C LEU A 49 15.76 -16.05 -11.72
N VAL A 50 16.50 -15.14 -11.08
CA VAL A 50 17.40 -14.20 -11.77
C VAL A 50 18.62 -14.92 -12.34
N SER A 51 19.11 -15.95 -11.65
CA SER A 51 20.27 -16.74 -12.09
C SER A 51 19.95 -17.75 -13.19
N ASP A 52 18.68 -17.95 -13.53
CA ASP A 52 18.27 -18.84 -14.62
C ASP A 52 18.49 -18.16 -15.98
N PHE A 53 19.68 -18.37 -16.55
CA PHE A 53 20.05 -17.87 -17.86
C PHE A 53 19.31 -18.56 -19.02
N GLN A 54 18.73 -19.75 -18.80
CA GLN A 54 18.00 -20.47 -19.83
C GLN A 54 16.59 -19.90 -20.00
N ASN A 55 15.99 -19.42 -18.91
CA ASN A 55 14.68 -18.77 -18.93
C ASN A 55 14.70 -17.40 -18.22
N PRO A 56 15.33 -16.38 -18.83
CA PRO A 56 15.48 -15.05 -18.24
C PRO A 56 14.14 -14.48 -17.80
N MET A 57 14.12 -13.81 -16.65
CA MET A 57 12.90 -13.26 -16.07
C MET A 57 12.33 -12.13 -16.93
N ASP A 58 11.11 -12.32 -17.43
CA ASP A 58 10.35 -11.31 -18.15
C ASP A 58 9.66 -10.29 -17.22
N ASP A 59 9.13 -9.22 -17.82
CA ASP A 59 8.48 -8.12 -17.10
C ASP A 59 7.26 -8.57 -16.29
N PHE A 60 6.53 -9.59 -16.74
CA PHE A 60 5.37 -10.09 -16.03
C PHE A 60 5.78 -10.90 -14.81
N ARG A 61 6.75 -11.82 -14.94
CA ARG A 61 7.30 -12.59 -13.81
C ARG A 61 7.98 -11.68 -12.78
N ARG A 62 8.70 -10.64 -13.24
CA ARG A 62 9.26 -9.60 -12.36
C ARG A 62 8.16 -8.87 -11.59
N LEU A 63 7.06 -8.51 -12.27
CA LEU A 63 5.90 -7.90 -11.62
C LEU A 63 5.25 -8.85 -10.59
N SER A 64 5.06 -10.13 -10.93
CA SER A 64 4.56 -11.14 -9.98
C SER A 64 5.43 -11.27 -8.74
N MET A 65 6.76 -11.24 -8.89
CA MET A 65 7.71 -11.29 -7.78
C MET A 65 7.57 -10.06 -6.87
N LEU A 66 7.48 -8.86 -7.46
CA LEU A 66 7.29 -7.62 -6.72
C LEU A 66 5.93 -7.57 -6.02
N ALA A 67 4.88 -8.10 -6.66
CA ALA A 67 3.56 -8.24 -6.06
C ALA A 67 3.59 -9.15 -4.83
N ALA A 68 4.21 -10.33 -4.92
CA ALA A 68 4.37 -11.25 -3.79
C ALA A 68 5.10 -10.58 -2.61
N ARG A 69 6.16 -9.81 -2.90
CA ARG A 69 6.88 -9.03 -1.88
C ARG A 69 5.98 -7.99 -1.22
N LEU A 70 5.21 -7.24 -2.02
CA LEU A 70 4.29 -6.24 -1.50
C LEU A 70 3.22 -6.89 -0.62
N HIS A 71 2.59 -7.98 -1.09
CA HIS A 71 1.56 -8.72 -0.35
C HIS A 71 2.10 -9.31 0.97
N LEU A 72 3.32 -9.81 1.00
CA LEU A 72 3.94 -10.25 2.24
C LEU A 72 4.12 -9.10 3.23
N LEU A 73 4.50 -7.92 2.74
CA LEU A 73 4.76 -6.76 3.59
C LEU A 73 3.49 -6.03 4.03
N THR A 74 2.32 -6.28 3.42
CA THR A 74 1.06 -5.67 3.89
C THR A 74 0.65 -6.14 5.27
N TYR A 75 1.05 -7.35 5.69
CA TYR A 75 0.84 -7.86 7.05
C TYR A 75 1.49 -7.00 8.14
N THR A 76 2.47 -6.14 7.79
CA THR A 76 3.06 -5.18 8.73
C THR A 76 2.06 -4.11 9.21
N PHE A 77 0.96 -3.91 8.49
CA PHE A 77 -0.09 -2.95 8.84
C PHE A 77 -1.20 -3.53 9.71
N LEU A 78 -1.17 -4.84 10.00
CA LEU A 78 -2.20 -5.54 10.78
C LEU A 78 -1.77 -5.62 12.25
N ASP A 79 -2.70 -5.51 13.19
CA ASP A 79 -2.53 -5.54 14.67
C ASP A 79 -1.24 -4.88 15.17
N THR A 80 -1.10 -3.59 14.91
CA THR A 80 0.15 -2.85 15.14
C THR A 80 0.47 -2.61 16.62
N ASP A 81 -0.54 -2.70 17.49
CA ASP A 81 -0.45 -2.27 18.90
C ASP A 81 0.44 -3.17 19.77
N ARG A 82 0.66 -4.43 19.33
CA ARG A 82 1.47 -5.42 20.04
C ARG A 82 2.92 -5.49 19.54
N ILE A 83 3.27 -4.70 18.53
CA ILE A 83 4.60 -4.71 17.90
C ILE A 83 5.39 -3.49 18.39
N ALA A 84 6.67 -3.70 18.71
CA ALA A 84 7.57 -2.60 19.06
C ALA A 84 7.63 -1.55 17.94
N LYS A 85 7.50 -0.26 18.30
CA LYS A 85 7.42 0.87 17.35
C LYS A 85 8.55 0.88 16.32
N PHE A 86 9.78 0.54 16.72
CA PHE A 86 10.92 0.47 15.82
C PHE A 86 10.74 -0.59 14.72
N GLU A 87 10.33 -1.81 15.09
CA GLU A 87 10.09 -2.90 14.13
C GLU A 87 8.91 -2.59 13.21
N LEU A 88 7.85 -1.96 13.76
CA LEU A 88 6.72 -1.49 12.97
C LEU A 88 7.16 -0.47 11.90
N ASN A 89 7.94 0.55 12.30
CA ASN A 89 8.41 1.58 11.38
C ASN A 89 9.35 1.00 10.31
N ARG A 90 10.22 0.06 10.69
CA ARG A 90 11.05 -0.69 9.75
C ARG A 90 10.21 -1.51 8.75
N GLY A 91 9.15 -2.16 9.22
CA GLY A 91 8.20 -2.90 8.38
C GLY A 91 7.49 -1.99 7.36
N LYS A 92 6.96 -0.85 7.83
CA LYS A 92 6.33 0.16 6.98
C LYS A 92 7.29 0.72 5.92
N LEU A 93 8.53 1.02 6.28
CA LEU A 93 9.55 1.49 5.33
C LEU A 93 9.84 0.44 4.26
N ARG A 94 9.91 -0.84 4.63
CA ARG A 94 10.07 -1.93 3.65
C ARG A 94 8.87 -2.04 2.72
N ALA A 95 7.65 -1.98 3.26
CA ALA A 95 6.42 -2.01 2.46
C ALA A 95 6.35 -0.83 1.48
N TYR A 96 6.77 0.36 1.93
CA TYR A 96 6.88 1.56 1.10
C TYR A 96 7.85 1.36 -0.07
N ASN A 97 9.07 0.90 0.21
CA ASN A 97 10.08 0.66 -0.83
C ASN A 97 9.65 -0.45 -1.81
N ALA A 98 8.95 -1.48 -1.35
CA ALA A 98 8.36 -2.50 -2.21
C ALA A 98 7.28 -1.91 -3.13
N ALA A 99 6.43 -1.02 -2.60
CA ALA A 99 5.41 -0.32 -3.38
C ALA A 99 6.04 0.56 -4.47
N LEU A 100 7.09 1.33 -4.13
CA LEU A 100 7.83 2.13 -5.10
C LEU A 100 8.46 1.25 -6.19
N SER A 101 9.12 0.16 -5.81
CA SER A 101 9.78 -0.76 -6.74
C SER A 101 8.78 -1.40 -7.71
N LEU A 102 7.59 -1.78 -7.22
CA LEU A 102 6.53 -2.35 -8.05
C LEU A 102 6.05 -1.34 -9.11
N ILE A 103 5.77 -0.10 -8.70
CA ILE A 103 5.26 0.92 -9.62
C ILE A 103 6.33 1.35 -10.61
N ALA A 104 7.58 1.51 -10.15
CA ALA A 104 8.71 1.82 -11.02
C ALA A 104 8.88 0.76 -12.10
N HIS A 105 8.83 -0.52 -11.73
CA HIS A 105 8.87 -1.63 -12.68
C HIS A 105 7.71 -1.57 -13.69
N CYS A 106 6.47 -1.35 -13.23
CA CYS A 106 5.32 -1.22 -14.14
C CYS A 106 5.48 -0.04 -15.11
N LYS A 107 6.04 1.09 -14.65
CA LYS A 107 6.31 2.25 -15.49
C LYS A 107 7.34 1.92 -16.57
N GLU A 108 8.46 1.34 -16.17
CA GLU A 108 9.53 0.95 -17.10
C GLU A 108 9.05 -0.10 -18.12
N ALA A 109 8.29 -1.11 -17.66
CA ALA A 109 7.69 -2.11 -18.54
C ALA A 109 6.69 -1.47 -19.53
N GLN A 110 5.92 -0.48 -19.09
CA GLN A 110 5.00 0.29 -19.93
C GLN A 110 5.71 1.22 -20.93
N GLU A 111 6.94 1.66 -20.62
CA GLU A 111 7.79 2.42 -21.53
C GLU A 111 8.41 1.51 -22.60
N ARG A 112 8.81 0.28 -22.22
CA ARG A 112 9.28 -0.77 -23.15
C ARG A 112 8.15 -1.28 -24.05
N ASP A 113 6.99 -1.57 -23.48
CA ASP A 113 5.79 -2.02 -24.19
C ASP A 113 4.60 -1.12 -23.86
N LYS A 114 4.14 -0.36 -24.86
CA LYS A 114 3.01 0.58 -24.74
C LYS A 114 1.70 -0.10 -24.39
N TYR A 115 1.58 -1.41 -24.56
CA TYR A 115 0.38 -2.18 -24.25
C TYR A 115 0.50 -3.01 -22.97
N PHE A 116 1.64 -2.95 -22.27
CA PHE A 116 1.90 -3.76 -21.08
C PHE A 116 0.74 -3.72 -20.09
N VAL A 117 0.38 -2.52 -19.61
CA VAL A 117 -0.68 -2.37 -18.60
C VAL A 117 -2.07 -2.69 -19.14
N ARG A 118 -2.31 -2.46 -20.43
CA ARG A 118 -3.61 -2.79 -21.07
C ARG A 118 -3.86 -4.30 -21.11
N HIS A 119 -2.81 -5.11 -21.15
CA HIS A 119 -2.90 -6.56 -21.16
C HIS A 119 -2.71 -7.20 -19.78
N LEU A 120 -2.51 -6.41 -18.72
CA LEU A 120 -2.40 -6.95 -17.38
C LEU A 120 -3.74 -7.56 -16.93
N PRO A 121 -3.72 -8.75 -16.30
CA PRO A 121 -4.87 -9.25 -15.57
C PRO A 121 -5.30 -8.23 -14.50
N GLY A 122 -6.62 -8.09 -14.29
CA GLY A 122 -7.17 -7.06 -13.40
C GLY A 122 -6.62 -7.09 -11.97
N ILE A 123 -6.20 -8.26 -11.48
CA ILE A 123 -5.56 -8.40 -10.16
C ILE A 123 -4.27 -7.55 -10.05
N TYR A 124 -3.45 -7.45 -11.10
CA TYR A 124 -2.24 -6.65 -11.07
C TYR A 124 -2.51 -5.15 -11.15
N VAL A 125 -3.61 -4.74 -11.81
CA VAL A 125 -4.09 -3.36 -11.76
C VAL A 125 -4.51 -3.00 -10.32
N LEU A 126 -5.18 -3.93 -9.63
CA LEU A 126 -5.49 -3.79 -8.21
C LEU A 126 -4.21 -3.74 -7.35
N THR A 127 -3.19 -4.53 -7.65
CA THR A 127 -1.90 -4.48 -6.93
C THR A 127 -1.19 -3.13 -7.12
N ILE A 128 -1.20 -2.55 -8.32
CA ILE A 128 -0.70 -1.17 -8.56
C ILE A 128 -1.48 -0.17 -7.70
N TRP A 129 -2.80 -0.32 -7.63
CA TRP A 129 -3.64 0.53 -6.79
C TRP A 129 -3.32 0.34 -5.30
N GLN A 130 -3.15 -0.89 -4.81
CA GLN A 130 -2.73 -1.18 -3.43
C GLN A 130 -1.38 -0.55 -3.09
N ALA A 131 -0.40 -0.66 -3.98
CA ALA A 131 0.91 0.00 -3.84
C ALA A 131 0.76 1.52 -3.70
N SER A 132 -0.10 2.13 -4.52
CA SER A 132 -0.36 3.57 -4.44
C SER A 132 -1.02 3.98 -3.12
N CYS A 133 -1.91 3.15 -2.56
CA CYS A 133 -2.54 3.39 -1.26
C CYS A 133 -1.53 3.36 -0.11
N ILE A 134 -0.55 2.46 -0.16
CA ILE A 134 0.56 2.42 0.81
C ILE A 134 1.38 3.70 0.73
N ILE A 135 1.73 4.14 -0.48
CA ILE A 135 2.52 5.36 -0.70
C ILE A 135 1.82 6.59 -0.14
N VAL A 136 0.56 6.84 -0.54
CA VAL A 136 -0.16 8.06 -0.11
C VAL A 136 -0.39 8.08 1.39
N LYS A 137 -0.68 6.92 2.00
CA LYS A 137 -0.88 6.81 3.45
C LYS A 137 0.39 7.15 4.22
N LEU A 138 1.54 6.64 3.78
CA LEU A 138 2.82 6.82 4.47
C LEU A 138 3.47 8.18 4.20
N VAL A 139 3.31 8.74 2.99
CA VAL A 139 3.77 10.12 2.69
C VAL A 139 3.01 11.17 3.50
N HIS A 140 1.76 10.88 3.85
CA HIS A 140 0.91 11.75 4.68
C HIS A 140 0.71 11.16 6.09
N SER A 141 1.80 10.70 6.72
CA SER A 141 1.84 10.28 8.12
C SER A 141 3.06 10.86 8.83
N ASP A 142 3.12 10.66 10.15
CA ASP A 142 4.27 11.06 10.98
C ASP A 142 5.56 10.30 10.60
N ASP A 143 5.44 9.20 9.87
CA ASP A 143 6.55 8.39 9.39
C ASP A 143 7.24 9.02 8.16
N ALA A 144 6.67 10.08 7.57
CA ALA A 144 7.19 10.73 6.36
C ALA A 144 8.64 11.24 6.49
N SER A 145 9.09 11.53 7.71
CA SER A 145 10.48 11.95 7.99
C SER A 145 11.54 10.91 7.64
N TYR A 146 11.15 9.63 7.55
CA TYR A 146 12.04 8.51 7.21
C TYR A 146 11.89 8.04 5.75
N LEU A 147 11.07 8.73 4.94
CA LEU A 147 10.69 8.30 3.60
C LEU A 147 11.21 9.26 2.53
N ASP A 148 11.46 8.73 1.33
CA ASP A 148 11.66 9.56 0.14
C ASP A 148 10.31 10.04 -0.40
N VAL A 149 9.80 11.11 0.21
CA VAL A 149 8.53 11.75 -0.18
C VAL A 149 8.53 12.22 -1.64
N GLY A 150 9.70 12.58 -2.19
CA GLY A 150 9.86 12.99 -3.58
C GLY A 150 9.55 11.85 -4.54
N ALA A 151 10.25 10.72 -4.36
CA ALA A 151 10.00 9.50 -5.14
C ALA A 151 8.56 9.00 -4.98
N GLY A 152 8.02 9.04 -3.74
CA GLY A 152 6.63 8.65 -3.47
C GLY A 152 5.61 9.47 -4.26
N ARG A 153 5.75 10.79 -4.28
CA ARG A 153 4.84 11.67 -5.04
C ARG A 153 4.90 11.37 -6.53
N GLN A 154 6.09 11.24 -7.08
CA GLN A 154 6.28 10.98 -8.51
C GLN A 154 5.67 9.63 -8.90
N LEU A 155 6.04 8.56 -8.19
CA LEU A 155 5.54 7.23 -8.49
C LEU A 155 4.03 7.09 -8.22
N TYR A 156 3.46 7.83 -7.27
CA TYR A 156 2.01 7.88 -7.11
C TYR A 156 1.28 8.42 -8.35
N GLN A 157 1.82 9.50 -8.96
CA GLN A 157 1.28 10.05 -10.20
C GLN A 157 1.45 9.09 -11.38
N ASP A 158 2.61 8.42 -11.45
CA ASP A 158 2.86 7.39 -12.46
C ASP A 158 1.88 6.22 -12.29
N ALA A 159 1.63 5.74 -11.07
CA ALA A 159 0.64 4.70 -10.79
C ALA A 159 -0.78 5.11 -11.22
N MET A 160 -1.19 6.34 -10.96
CA MET A 160 -2.48 6.86 -11.41
C MET A 160 -2.60 6.83 -12.94
N ASN A 161 -1.53 7.22 -13.64
CA ASN A 161 -1.49 7.16 -15.11
C ASN A 161 -1.51 5.72 -15.63
N LEU A 162 -0.79 4.79 -14.98
CA LEU A 162 -0.79 3.37 -15.33
C LEU A 162 -2.20 2.78 -15.17
N VAL A 163 -2.83 2.98 -14.00
CA VAL A 163 -4.20 2.51 -13.75
C VAL A 163 -5.18 3.11 -14.75
N TYR A 164 -5.05 4.39 -15.10
CA TYR A 164 -5.87 5.00 -16.14
C TYR A 164 -5.67 4.32 -17.52
N LYS A 165 -4.42 4.02 -17.91
CA LYS A 165 -4.09 3.32 -19.16
C LYS A 165 -4.56 1.86 -19.18
N ALA A 166 -4.80 1.25 -18.02
CA ALA A 166 -5.39 -0.09 -17.93
C ALA A 166 -6.87 -0.12 -18.34
N SER A 167 -7.53 1.05 -18.40
CA SER A 167 -8.92 1.16 -18.82
C SER A 167 -9.11 0.73 -20.27
N ILE A 168 -10.04 -0.19 -20.50
CA ILE A 168 -10.43 -0.65 -21.84
C ILE A 168 -11.59 0.21 -22.35
N THR A 169 -12.50 0.60 -21.44
CA THR A 169 -13.71 1.34 -21.76
C THR A 169 -13.90 2.49 -20.78
N LYS A 170 -14.31 3.66 -21.27
CA LYS A 170 -14.62 4.81 -20.43
C LYS A 170 -15.58 4.41 -19.31
N HIS A 171 -15.28 4.85 -18.08
CA HIS A 171 -16.05 4.53 -16.87
C HIS A 171 -16.02 3.07 -16.40
N ASP A 172 -15.10 2.24 -16.90
CA ASP A 172 -14.78 0.97 -16.27
C ASP A 172 -14.10 1.15 -14.89
N MET A 173 -13.81 0.02 -14.23
CA MET A 173 -13.24 0.05 -12.88
C MET A 173 -11.88 0.77 -12.84
N ALA A 174 -11.00 0.53 -13.80
CA ALA A 174 -9.68 1.15 -13.85
C ALA A 174 -9.79 2.68 -14.04
N TYR A 175 -10.67 3.14 -14.93
CA TYR A 175 -10.96 4.56 -15.12
C TYR A 175 -11.42 5.23 -13.81
N ARG A 176 -12.35 4.59 -13.09
CA ARG A 176 -12.89 5.12 -11.83
C ARG A 176 -11.84 5.11 -10.73
N SER A 177 -11.04 4.05 -10.62
CA SER A 177 -9.95 3.95 -9.64
C SER A 177 -8.93 5.06 -9.83
N ALA A 178 -8.51 5.37 -11.07
CA ALA A 178 -7.60 6.48 -11.33
C ALA A 178 -8.17 7.84 -10.88
N ALA A 179 -9.47 8.08 -11.08
CA ALA A 179 -10.14 9.29 -10.59
C ALA A 179 -10.18 9.35 -9.05
N ILE A 180 -10.44 8.22 -8.38
CA ILE A 180 -10.41 8.12 -6.91
C ILE A 180 -9.00 8.39 -6.39
N MET A 181 -7.96 7.82 -7.02
CA MET A 181 -6.56 8.06 -6.65
C MET A 181 -6.23 9.55 -6.68
N LYS A 182 -6.65 10.28 -7.72
CA LYS A 182 -6.44 11.74 -7.79
C LYS A 182 -7.01 12.46 -6.57
N SER A 183 -8.22 12.11 -6.15
CA SER A 183 -8.88 12.70 -4.98
C SER A 183 -8.26 12.25 -3.66
N ALA A 184 -7.80 10.99 -3.58
CA ALA A 184 -7.21 10.41 -2.38
C ALA A 184 -5.95 11.15 -1.95
N TRP A 185 -5.07 11.55 -2.87
CA TRP A 185 -3.88 12.33 -2.54
C TRP A 185 -4.22 13.61 -1.75
N SER A 186 -5.19 14.39 -2.25
CA SER A 186 -5.65 15.62 -1.61
C SER A 186 -6.33 15.36 -0.26
N LEU A 187 -7.11 14.29 -0.18
CA LEU A 187 -7.78 13.86 1.05
C LEU A 187 -6.75 13.55 2.16
N PHE A 188 -5.79 12.68 1.89
CA PHE A 188 -4.77 12.28 2.87
C PHE A 188 -3.91 13.48 3.31
N LYS A 189 -3.54 14.36 2.38
CA LYS A 189 -2.86 15.62 2.69
C LYS A 189 -3.68 16.48 3.67
N THR A 190 -4.98 16.60 3.43
CA THR A 190 -5.89 17.42 4.25
C THR A 190 -6.06 16.81 5.65
N LEU A 191 -6.33 15.51 5.73
CA LEU A 191 -6.47 14.79 7.00
C LEU A 191 -5.19 14.88 7.85
N HIS A 192 -4.03 14.71 7.24
CA HIS A 192 -2.76 14.86 7.94
C HIS A 192 -2.58 16.30 8.45
N SER A 193 -2.89 17.31 7.63
CA SER A 193 -2.80 18.71 8.07
C SER A 193 -3.77 19.06 9.21
N GLN A 194 -4.97 18.49 9.23
CA GLN A 194 -5.96 18.71 10.29
C GLN A 194 -5.54 18.03 11.60
N ASN A 195 -4.97 16.83 11.53
CA ASN A 195 -4.43 16.13 12.69
C ASN A 195 -3.11 16.74 13.21
N ALA A 196 -2.29 17.30 12.30
CA ALA A 196 -1.04 17.98 12.64
C ALA A 196 -1.26 19.41 13.17
N MET A 197 -2.41 20.02 12.89
CA MET A 197 -2.82 21.20 13.64
C MET A 197 -3.21 20.75 15.05
N PRO A 198 -2.57 21.27 16.13
CA PRO A 198 -3.09 21.05 17.47
C PRO A 198 -4.54 21.51 17.46
N SER A 199 -5.47 20.66 17.91
CA SER A 199 -6.90 20.92 17.83
C SER A 199 -7.18 22.33 18.33
N LYS A 200 -7.35 23.29 17.42
CA LYS A 200 -7.81 24.62 17.77
C LYS A 200 -9.25 24.42 18.19
N GLY A 201 -9.44 24.34 19.51
CA GLY A 201 -10.70 24.33 20.22
C GLY A 201 -11.89 23.72 19.48
N LYS A 202 -12.24 22.49 19.83
CA LYS A 202 -13.66 22.15 19.96
C LYS A 202 -14.25 23.02 21.07
N VAL A 203 -14.49 24.30 20.77
CA VAL A 203 -15.32 25.23 21.54
C VAL A 203 -16.18 25.96 20.53
N TRP A 204 -17.16 25.27 19.97
CA TRP A 204 -18.20 25.86 19.13
C TRP A 204 -19.59 25.27 19.46
N TYR A 205 -19.82 24.90 20.72
CA TYR A 205 -21.13 24.46 21.19
C TYR A 205 -21.46 24.89 22.63
N ASP A 206 -21.05 26.10 23.05
CA ASP A 206 -21.50 26.67 24.35
C ASP A 206 -21.80 28.18 24.33
N GLN A 207 -21.83 28.83 23.16
CA GLN A 207 -22.20 30.25 23.05
C GLN A 207 -23.57 30.51 22.42
N ALA A 208 -24.35 29.46 22.16
CA ALA A 208 -25.72 29.58 21.67
C ALA A 208 -26.79 29.39 22.77
N SER A 209 -26.43 28.92 23.98
CA SER A 209 -27.39 28.68 25.07
C SER A 209 -27.44 29.76 26.15
N THR A 210 -26.58 30.79 26.10
CA THR A 210 -26.51 31.85 27.13
C THR A 210 -26.97 33.22 26.66
N LYS A 211 -27.66 33.33 25.52
CA LYS A 211 -28.26 34.60 25.04
C LYS A 211 -29.79 34.65 25.00
N GLU A 212 -30.50 33.63 25.46
CA GLU A 212 -31.98 33.67 25.50
C GLU A 212 -32.60 33.78 26.92
N GLU A 213 -31.83 33.75 28.02
CA GLU A 213 -32.40 33.90 29.38
C GLU A 213 -32.30 35.32 29.98
N GLY A 214 -31.89 36.32 29.20
CA GLY A 214 -31.67 37.69 29.70
C GLY A 214 -32.69 38.77 29.29
N ALA A 215 -33.79 38.41 28.62
CA ALA A 215 -34.73 39.40 28.05
C ALA A 215 -36.20 39.13 28.40
N ALA A 216 -36.47 38.74 29.64
CA ALA A 216 -37.83 38.67 30.18
C ALA A 216 -37.86 39.10 31.66
N THR A 217 -37.56 40.38 31.92
CA THR A 217 -38.02 41.11 33.11
C THR A 217 -37.83 42.61 32.84
N GLY A 218 -38.95 43.31 32.63
CA GLY A 218 -39.02 44.74 32.31
C GLY A 218 -40.34 45.07 31.64
#